data_AF-A0AA90ZS94-F1
#
_entry.id   AF-A0AA90ZS94-F1
#
_cell.length_a   1.000
_cell.length_b   1.000
_cell.length_c   1.000
_cell.angle_alpha   90.00
_cell.angle_beta   90.00
_cell.angle_gamma   90.00
#
_symmetry.space_group_name_H-M   'P 1'
#
loop_
_entity.id
_entity.type
_entity.pdbx_description
1 polymer ?
#
loop_
_entity_poly.entity_id
_entity_poly.type
_entity_poly.pdbx_seq_one_letter_code
_entity_poly.pdbx_strand_id
1 'polypeptide(L)'
;MKKTFLYSLAVLASVSLASCNGDYDDWANPQTNPQEASAAQYGITFTAGPEAECNMPDEDGVINLVTVNSTDANVSGYTLIDLKVNGEAIESGEIIGNNIQVNATELEKILCKQNKSRASVARDINVESKV
;
A
#
# COMPACT_ATOMS: atom_id res chain seq x y z
N MET A 1 57.92 -51.38 -12.39
CA MET A 1 56.85 -50.41 -12.73
C MET A 1 55.85 -50.33 -11.58
N LYS A 2 56.03 -49.45 -10.58
CA LYS A 2 55.05 -49.25 -9.48
C LYS A 2 55.03 -47.83 -8.87
N LYS A 3 55.97 -46.94 -9.21
CA LYS A 3 56.11 -45.62 -8.56
C LYS A 3 55.52 -44.45 -9.36
N THR A 4 55.28 -44.60 -10.66
CA THR A 4 54.72 -43.54 -11.53
C THR A 4 53.22 -43.36 -11.41
N PHE A 5 52.47 -44.41 -11.03
CA PHE A 5 51.02 -44.34 -10.84
C PHE A 5 50.60 -43.57 -9.57
N LEU A 6 51.44 -43.54 -8.53
CA LEU A 6 51.11 -42.84 -7.29
C LEU A 6 51.26 -41.32 -7.44
N TYR A 7 52.23 -40.86 -8.22
CA TYR A 7 52.41 -39.43 -8.47
C TYR A 7 51.37 -38.85 -9.45
N SER A 8 50.84 -39.66 -10.38
CA SER A 8 49.75 -39.22 -11.26
C SER A 8 48.40 -39.15 -10.52
N LEU A 9 48.15 -40.02 -9.53
CA LEU A 9 46.92 -39.98 -8.73
C LEU A 9 46.87 -38.76 -7.82
N ALA A 10 48.00 -38.36 -7.24
CA ALA A 10 48.08 -37.19 -6.35
C ALA A 10 47.86 -35.86 -7.08
N VAL A 11 48.26 -35.76 -8.35
CA VAL A 11 48.05 -34.55 -9.18
C VAL A 11 46.62 -34.47 -9.72
N LEU A 12 45.94 -35.59 -9.94
CA LEU A 12 44.53 -35.60 -10.35
C LEU A 12 43.57 -35.26 -9.20
N ALA A 13 43.93 -35.59 -7.95
CA ALA A 13 43.10 -35.27 -6.78
C ALA A 13 43.16 -33.79 -6.35
N SER A 14 44.24 -33.07 -6.66
CA SER A 14 44.36 -31.64 -6.34
C SER A 14 43.60 -30.73 -7.31
N VAL A 15 43.33 -31.21 -8.53
CA VAL A 15 42.60 -30.44 -9.56
C VAL A 15 41.08 -30.56 -9.40
N SER A 16 40.57 -31.64 -8.79
CA SER A 16 39.13 -31.83 -8.54
C SER A 16 38.60 -31.08 -7.31
N LEU A 17 39.47 -30.56 -6.44
CA LEU A 17 39.09 -29.71 -5.29
C LEU A 17 39.12 -28.21 -5.62
N ALA A 18 39.78 -27.83 -6.72
CA ALA A 18 39.82 -26.44 -7.18
C ALA A 18 38.55 -25.99 -7.93
N SER A 19 37.70 -26.93 -8.36
CA SER A 19 36.43 -26.59 -9.03
C SER A 19 35.29 -26.22 -8.06
N CYS A 20 35.54 -26.21 -6.75
CA CYS A 20 34.58 -25.79 -5.73
C CYS A 20 34.81 -24.33 -5.26
N ASN A 21 35.65 -23.57 -5.96
CA ASN A 21 35.96 -22.19 -5.56
C ASN A 21 35.03 -21.12 -6.17
N GLY A 22 34.01 -21.50 -6.96
CA GLY A 22 33.10 -20.55 -7.62
C GLY A 22 31.66 -20.54 -7.11
N ASP A 23 31.19 -21.64 -6.49
CA ASP A 23 29.80 -21.78 -6.02
C ASP A 23 29.57 -21.21 -4.62
N TYR A 24 30.65 -21.02 -3.84
CA TYR A 24 30.53 -20.43 -2.50
C TYR A 24 30.22 -18.93 -2.56
N ASP A 25 30.69 -18.24 -3.60
CA ASP A 25 30.44 -16.82 -3.82
C ASP A 25 28.95 -16.55 -4.15
N ASP A 26 28.27 -17.51 -4.82
CA ASP A 26 26.85 -17.39 -5.20
C ASP A 26 25.90 -17.61 -4.00
N TRP A 27 26.31 -18.40 -3.00
CA TRP A 27 25.60 -18.50 -1.72
C TRP A 27 26.00 -17.44 -0.70
N ALA A 28 27.20 -16.87 -0.81
CA ALA A 28 27.68 -15.82 0.09
C ALA A 28 27.10 -14.43 -0.24
N ASN A 29 26.49 -14.27 -1.41
CA ASN A 29 25.86 -13.02 -1.81
C ASN A 29 24.33 -13.14 -1.74
N PRO A 30 23.70 -12.89 -0.58
CA PRO A 30 22.25 -12.93 -0.47
C PRO A 30 21.63 -12.03 -1.54
N GLN A 31 20.57 -12.48 -2.20
CA GLN A 31 19.84 -11.63 -3.13
C GLN A 31 19.40 -10.36 -2.41
N THR A 32 19.99 -9.24 -2.79
CA THR A 32 19.66 -7.90 -2.31
C THR A 32 18.39 -7.43 -3.01
N ASN A 33 17.27 -8.12 -2.77
CA ASN A 33 15.97 -7.55 -3.09
C ASN A 33 15.79 -6.34 -2.17
N PRO A 34 15.68 -5.11 -2.70
CA PRO A 34 15.46 -3.94 -1.87
C PRO A 34 14.19 -4.15 -1.04
N GLN A 35 14.26 -3.82 0.24
CA GLN A 35 13.08 -3.87 1.08
C GLN A 35 12.03 -2.92 0.52
N GLU A 36 10.80 -3.42 0.31
CA GLU A 36 9.70 -2.58 -0.15
C GLU A 36 9.51 -1.40 0.81
N ALA A 37 9.51 -0.21 0.22
CA ALA A 37 9.35 1.05 0.92
C ALA A 37 8.04 1.07 1.72
N SER A 38 8.11 1.34 3.03
CA SER A 38 6.89 1.56 3.83
C SER A 38 6.16 2.82 3.34
N ALA A 39 4.83 2.90 3.51
CA ALA A 39 4.04 4.07 3.11
C ALA A 39 4.54 5.42 3.69
N ALA A 40 5.23 5.40 4.84
CA ALA A 40 5.87 6.57 5.43
C ALA A 40 7.03 7.14 4.57
N GLN A 41 7.66 6.30 3.75
CA GLN A 41 8.72 6.72 2.82
C GLN A 41 8.19 7.61 1.70
N TYR A 42 6.94 7.38 1.27
CA TYR A 42 6.30 8.15 0.20
C TYR A 42 5.59 9.42 0.71
N GLY A 43 5.72 9.74 2.01
CA GLY A 43 5.18 10.97 2.60
C GLY A 43 3.67 11.14 2.41
N ILE A 44 2.91 10.04 2.47
CA ILE A 44 1.46 10.08 2.29
C ILE A 44 0.80 10.77 3.48
N THR A 45 -0.06 11.74 3.20
CA THR A 45 -0.85 12.49 4.19
C THR A 45 -2.30 12.58 3.75
N PHE A 46 -3.19 12.58 4.72
CA PHE A 46 -4.64 12.71 4.52
C PHE A 46 -5.10 14.04 5.11
N THR A 47 -5.85 14.81 4.32
CA THR A 47 -6.52 16.03 4.78
C THR A 47 -8.01 15.91 4.55
N ALA A 48 -8.81 16.65 5.30
CA ALA A 48 -10.24 16.76 5.00
C ALA A 48 -10.41 17.25 3.56
N GLY A 49 -11.36 16.66 2.84
CA GLY A 49 -11.65 17.05 1.47
C GLY A 49 -12.22 18.47 1.38
N PRO A 50 -12.37 19.02 0.17
CA PRO A 50 -12.91 20.36 -0.05
C PRO A 50 -14.34 20.54 0.48
N GLU A 51 -15.06 19.44 0.71
CA GLU A 51 -16.44 19.41 1.22
C GLU A 51 -16.50 18.97 2.69
N ALA A 52 -15.45 19.26 3.47
CA ALA A 52 -15.35 18.96 4.90
C ALA A 52 -16.53 19.53 5.71
N GLU A 53 -17.05 20.69 5.29
CA GLU A 53 -18.29 21.28 5.80
C GLU A 53 -19.24 21.46 4.62
N CYS A 54 -20.23 20.58 4.50
CA CYS A 54 -21.23 20.65 3.44
C CYS A 54 -22.64 20.34 3.94
N ASN A 55 -23.63 20.86 3.21
CA ASN A 55 -24.96 20.31 3.26
C ASN A 55 -24.99 19.04 2.39
N MET A 56 -25.73 18.02 2.82
CA MET A 56 -25.90 16.83 2.01
C MET A 56 -26.45 17.24 0.62
N PRO A 57 -25.75 16.90 -0.47
CA PRO A 57 -26.21 17.21 -1.83
C PRO A 57 -27.41 16.33 -2.20
N ASP A 58 -27.96 16.57 -3.39
CA ASP A 58 -29.07 15.77 -3.92
C ASP A 58 -28.69 14.28 -4.08
N GLU A 59 -29.68 13.42 -4.37
CA GLU A 59 -29.55 11.95 -4.34
C GLU A 59 -28.44 11.41 -5.28
N ASP A 60 -28.16 12.10 -6.39
CA ASP A 60 -27.10 11.77 -7.36
C ASP A 60 -25.76 12.48 -7.06
N GLY A 61 -25.67 13.14 -5.91
CA GLY A 61 -24.51 13.91 -5.49
C GLY A 61 -23.31 13.04 -5.13
N VAL A 62 -22.13 13.62 -5.31
CA VAL A 62 -20.85 13.04 -4.91
C VAL A 62 -20.18 13.98 -3.92
N ILE A 63 -19.55 13.43 -2.89
CA ILE A 63 -18.88 14.19 -1.83
C ILE A 63 -17.41 13.79 -1.80
N ASN A 64 -16.53 14.78 -1.84
CA ASN A 64 -15.09 14.62 -1.64
C ASN A 64 -14.80 14.64 -0.13
N LEU A 65 -14.70 13.47 0.49
CA LEU A 65 -14.51 13.35 1.94
C LEU A 65 -13.08 13.63 2.39
N VAL A 66 -12.11 13.12 1.62
CA VAL A 66 -10.69 13.13 2.00
C VAL A 66 -9.87 13.47 0.78
N THR A 67 -8.84 14.30 0.96
CA THR A 67 -7.81 14.53 -0.04
C THR A 67 -6.52 13.83 0.39
N VAL A 68 -5.96 13.02 -0.51
CA VAL A 68 -4.72 12.30 -0.33
C VAL A 68 -3.59 13.09 -1.00
N ASN A 69 -2.54 13.35 -0.24
CA ASN A 69 -1.36 14.07 -0.72
C ASN A 69 -0.11 13.24 -0.50
N SER A 70 0.90 13.45 -1.33
CA SER A 70 2.24 12.88 -1.20
C SER A 70 3.27 13.98 -1.39
N THR A 71 4.36 13.90 -0.62
CA THR A 71 5.56 14.73 -0.83
C THR A 71 6.57 14.07 -1.76
N ASP A 72 6.33 12.83 -2.19
CA ASP A 72 7.20 12.08 -3.08
C ASP A 72 6.76 12.28 -4.54
N ALA A 73 7.66 12.81 -5.36
CA ALA A 73 7.42 13.07 -6.79
C ALA A 73 7.21 11.78 -7.62
N ASN A 74 7.56 10.61 -7.09
CA ASN A 74 7.37 9.33 -7.77
C ASN A 74 5.96 8.75 -7.57
N VAL A 75 5.14 9.35 -6.69
CA VAL A 75 3.75 8.93 -6.51
C VAL A 75 2.91 9.48 -7.65
N SER A 76 2.49 8.58 -8.55
CA SER A 76 1.67 8.93 -9.72
C SER A 76 0.16 8.75 -9.51
N GLY A 77 -0.26 8.15 -8.38
CA GLY A 77 -1.66 7.89 -8.08
C GLY A 77 -1.84 7.05 -6.82
N TYR A 78 -3.10 6.80 -6.46
CA TYR A 78 -3.50 6.10 -5.25
C TYR A 78 -4.59 5.07 -5.56
N THR A 79 -4.64 4.00 -4.77
CA THR A 79 -5.71 2.99 -4.84
C THR A 79 -6.38 2.94 -3.48
N LEU A 80 -7.71 3.09 -3.42
CA LEU A 80 -8.41 2.97 -2.15
C LEU A 80 -8.45 1.50 -1.70
N ILE A 81 -8.02 1.25 -0.47
CA ILE A 81 -8.02 -0.08 0.15
C ILE A 81 -9.18 -0.22 1.13
N ASP A 82 -9.44 0.80 1.94
CA ASP A 82 -10.50 0.80 2.96
C ASP A 82 -10.97 2.22 3.23
N LEU A 83 -12.26 2.39 3.49
CA LEU A 83 -12.89 3.66 3.85
C LEU A 83 -13.98 3.40 4.88
N LYS A 84 -13.92 4.10 6.00
CA LYS A 84 -14.90 4.02 7.08
C LYS A 84 -15.35 5.39 7.52
N VAL A 85 -16.63 5.49 7.87
CA VAL A 85 -17.23 6.65 8.52
C VAL A 85 -17.80 6.23 9.86
N ASN A 86 -17.29 6.83 10.93
CA ASN A 86 -17.58 6.48 12.32
C ASN A 86 -17.41 4.98 12.60
N GLY A 87 -16.38 4.37 12.00
CA GLY A 87 -16.07 2.93 12.12
C GLY A 87 -16.89 2.00 11.23
N GLU A 88 -17.85 2.50 10.46
CA GLU A 88 -18.63 1.70 9.49
C GLU A 88 -18.06 1.84 8.08
N ALA A 89 -17.88 0.72 7.38
CA ALA A 89 -17.33 0.70 6.03
C ALA A 89 -18.26 1.35 4.98
N ILE A 90 -17.65 2.01 4.00
CA ILE A 90 -18.31 2.56 2.81
C ILE A 90 -17.79 1.80 1.60
N GLU A 91 -18.70 1.26 0.79
CA GLU A 91 -18.35 0.43 -0.36
C GLU A 91 -18.19 1.25 -1.64
N SER A 92 -18.88 2.40 -1.77
CA SER A 92 -18.79 3.28 -2.95
C SER A 92 -17.59 4.24 -2.97
N GLY A 93 -16.63 4.08 -2.07
CA GLY A 93 -15.44 4.94 -2.07
C GLY A 93 -14.62 4.76 -3.34
N GLU A 94 -14.36 5.84 -4.07
CA GLU A 94 -13.49 5.85 -5.26
C GLU A 94 -12.49 7.01 -5.18
N ILE A 95 -11.26 6.79 -5.65
CA ILE A 95 -10.28 7.88 -5.78
C ILE A 95 -10.38 8.48 -7.17
N ILE A 96 -10.78 9.75 -7.23
CA ILE A 96 -10.78 10.55 -8.46
C ILE A 96 -9.78 11.69 -8.29
N GLY A 97 -8.67 11.61 -9.03
CA GLY A 97 -7.51 12.48 -8.82
C GLY A 97 -6.88 12.23 -7.45
N ASN A 98 -6.94 13.23 -6.58
CA ASN A 98 -6.41 13.13 -5.21
C ASN A 98 -7.53 12.99 -4.17
N ASN A 99 -8.80 12.96 -4.58
CA ASN A 99 -9.93 12.96 -3.65
C ASN A 99 -10.56 11.58 -3.57
N ILE A 100 -10.85 11.15 -2.34
CA ILE A 100 -11.75 10.02 -2.08
C ILE A 100 -13.18 10.55 -2.15
N GLN A 101 -13.87 10.15 -3.19
CA GLN A 101 -15.27 10.48 -3.49
C GLN A 101 -16.18 9.38 -2.99
N VAL A 102 -17.34 9.77 -2.46
CA VAL A 102 -18.41 8.85 -2.07
C VAL A 102 -19.75 9.33 -2.61
N ASN A 103 -20.65 8.38 -2.84
CA ASN A 103 -22.03 8.70 -3.19
C ASN A 103 -22.76 9.28 -1.97
N ALA A 104 -23.44 10.41 -2.16
CA ALA A 104 -24.14 11.11 -1.09
C ALA A 104 -25.26 10.27 -0.46
N THR A 105 -25.98 9.49 -1.26
CA THR A 105 -27.08 8.62 -0.78
C THR A 105 -26.55 7.51 0.12
N GLU A 106 -25.39 6.92 -0.18
CA GLU A 106 -24.79 5.91 0.69
C GLU A 106 -24.31 6.52 2.01
N LEU A 107 -23.62 7.66 1.94
CA LEU A 107 -23.20 8.38 3.14
C LEU A 107 -24.40 8.79 4.01
N GLU A 108 -25.47 9.31 3.40
CA GLU A 108 -26.72 9.66 4.11
C GLU A 108 -27.31 8.45 4.82
N LYS A 109 -27.40 7.29 4.16
CA LYS A 109 -27.94 6.06 4.75
C LYS A 109 -27.15 5.63 5.98
N ILE A 110 -25.82 5.68 5.92
CA ILE A 110 -24.93 5.34 7.04
C ILE A 110 -25.14 6.31 8.19
N LEU A 111 -25.11 7.62 7.92
CA LEU A 111 -25.28 8.65 8.95
C LEU A 111 -26.68 8.59 9.58
N CYS A 112 -27.73 8.41 8.79
CA CYS A 112 -29.10 8.26 9.29
C CYS A 112 -29.25 7.03 10.19
N LYS A 113 -28.62 5.91 9.80
CA LYS A 113 -28.61 4.68 10.60
C LYS A 113 -27.87 4.86 11.92
N GLN A 114 -26.64 5.39 11.87
CA GLN A 114 -25.81 5.61 13.06
C GLN A 114 -26.49 6.57 14.06
N ASN A 115 -27.15 7.60 13.53
CA ASN A 115 -27.82 8.61 14.35
C ASN A 115 -29.28 8.28 14.69
N LYS A 116 -29.83 7.19 14.14
CA LYS A 116 -31.25 6.80 14.26
C LYS A 116 -32.21 7.96 13.95
N SER A 117 -31.82 8.84 13.02
CA SER A 117 -32.50 10.09 12.75
C SER A 117 -32.18 10.60 11.35
N ARG A 118 -33.19 11.16 10.69
CA ARG A 118 -33.07 11.88 9.40
C ARG A 118 -33.14 13.40 9.59
N ALA A 119 -32.99 13.89 10.82
CA ALA A 119 -33.06 15.32 11.10
C ALA A 119 -31.92 16.04 10.36
N SER A 120 -32.26 17.11 9.65
CA SER A 120 -31.31 18.02 9.02
C SER A 120 -30.65 18.88 10.09
N VAL A 121 -29.58 18.34 10.67
CA VAL A 121 -28.74 18.98 11.68
C VAL A 121 -27.29 18.70 11.31
N ALA A 122 -26.40 19.64 11.64
CA ALA A 122 -24.97 19.42 11.48
C ALA A 122 -24.52 18.24 12.36
N ARG A 123 -23.66 17.38 11.80
CA ARG A 123 -23.09 16.22 12.50
C ARG A 123 -21.62 16.11 12.16
N ASP A 124 -20.80 16.02 13.20
CA ASP A 124 -19.40 15.69 13.05
C ASP A 124 -19.27 14.20 12.68
N ILE A 125 -18.37 13.92 11.75
CA ILE A 125 -18.09 12.56 11.28
C ILE A 125 -16.60 12.30 11.38
N ASN A 126 -16.24 11.10 11.85
CA ASN A 126 -14.87 10.61 11.78
C ASN A 126 -14.70 9.81 10.50
N VAL A 127 -13.69 10.15 9.70
CA VAL A 127 -13.38 9.43 8.46
C VAL A 127 -12.03 8.74 8.61
N GLU A 128 -12.00 7.44 8.36
CA GLU A 128 -10.79 6.63 8.38
C GLU A 128 -10.59 6.04 6.99
N SER A 129 -9.44 6.33 6.37
CA SER A 129 -9.12 5.89 5.01
C SER A 129 -7.77 5.22 4.93
N LYS A 130 -7.64 4.25 4.03
CA LYS A 130 -6.39 3.56 3.71
C LYS A 130 -6.20 3.51 2.19
N VAL A 131 -5.02 3.93 1.72
CA VAL A 131 -4.59 3.87 0.32
C VAL A 131 -3.28 3.11 0.16
#